data_AF-A0A0A9YUE2-F1
#
_entry.id   AF-A0A0A9YUE2-F1
#
_cell.length_a   1.000
_cell.length_b   1.000
_cell.length_c   1.000
_cell.angle_alpha   90.00
_cell.angle_beta   90.00
_cell.angle_gamma   90.00
#
_symmetry.space_group_name_H-M   'P 1'
#
loop_
_entity.id
_entity.type
_entity.pdbx_description
1 polymer ?
#
loop_
_entity_poly.entity_id
_entity_poly.type
_entity_poly.pdbx_seq_one_letter_code
_entity_poly.pdbx_strand_id
1 'polypeptide(L)'
;MAYLLRKCYCLPYYFNRLQNESAPVCSSQQLPCIVNISSDLKYYRPPIGFTSFLRSDSLQPLSCSHCSPTCNEVTYEVDMDSTMDLHYSNGRQKAFDGFIDIYYRKPGAVQYTRDVTYDFFKILGRLHIVG
;
A
#
# COMPACT_ATOMS: atom_id res chain seq x y z
N MET A 1 1.91 6.77 10.61
CA MET A 1 2.02 8.22 10.90
C MET A 1 2.71 8.50 12.25
N ALA A 2 2.34 7.83 13.35
CA ALA A 2 2.95 8.03 14.67
C ALA A 2 4.49 7.88 14.73
N TYR A 3 5.08 7.01 13.90
CA TYR A 3 6.53 6.84 13.83
C TYR A 3 7.26 8.10 13.34
N LEU A 4 6.73 8.75 12.30
CA LEU A 4 7.31 10.00 11.77
C LEU A 4 7.26 11.11 12.82
N LEU A 5 6.13 11.23 13.53
CA LEU A 5 5.99 12.17 14.65
C LEU A 5 6.97 11.87 15.80
N ARG A 6 7.23 10.60 16.09
CA ARG A 6 8.16 10.22 17.17
C ARG A 6 9.63 10.46 16.79
N LYS A 7 10.00 10.33 15.51
CA LYS A 7 11.39 10.42 15.04
C LYS A 7 11.78 11.81 14.56
N CYS A 8 10.93 12.45 13.75
CA CYS A 8 11.22 13.72 13.11
C CYS A 8 10.29 14.85 13.61
N TYR A 9 9.39 14.59 14.56
CA TYR A 9 8.50 15.58 15.19
C TYR A 9 7.62 16.36 14.22
N CYS A 10 7.46 15.88 12.99
CA CYS A 10 6.68 16.53 11.95
C CYS A 10 6.04 15.51 11.01
N LEU A 11 5.04 15.94 10.25
CA LEU A 11 4.42 15.15 9.18
C LEU A 11 4.64 15.82 7.82
N PRO A 12 5.03 15.07 6.77
CA PRO A 12 5.08 15.63 5.42
C PRO A 12 3.69 16.08 4.96
N TYR A 13 3.63 17.16 4.18
CA TYR A 13 2.38 17.81 3.80
C TYR A 13 1.40 16.91 3.03
N TYR A 14 1.91 15.89 2.34
CA TYR A 14 1.12 14.93 1.56
C TYR A 14 0.51 13.80 2.40
N PHE A 15 0.86 13.68 3.69
CA PHE A 15 0.18 12.73 4.59
C PHE A 15 -1.15 13.29 5.06
N ASN A 16 -2.15 12.42 5.09
CA ASN A 16 -3.48 12.75 5.58
C ASN A 16 -3.44 13.08 7.10
N ARG A 17 -3.83 14.31 7.46
CA ARG A 17 -3.79 14.84 8.84
C ARG A 17 -5.06 14.59 9.66
N LEU A 18 -6.06 13.90 9.12
CA LEU A 18 -7.37 13.69 9.76
C LEU A 18 -7.31 13.12 11.19
N GLN A 19 -6.25 12.38 11.55
CA GLN A 19 -6.10 11.83 12.90
C GLN A 19 -5.20 12.68 13.83
N ASN A 20 -4.43 13.63 13.30
CA ASN A 20 -3.45 14.42 14.05
C ASN A 20 -3.38 15.86 13.50
N GLU A 21 -4.48 16.60 13.62
CA GLU A 21 -4.55 17.98 13.13
C GLU A 21 -3.49 18.90 13.80
N SER A 22 -3.09 18.61 15.03
CA SER A 22 -2.09 19.41 15.76
C SER A 22 -0.64 19.14 15.34
N ALA A 23 -0.38 18.16 14.48
CA ALA A 23 0.98 17.83 14.03
C ALA A 23 1.56 18.92 13.11
N PRO A 24 2.78 19.42 13.35
CA PRO A 24 3.40 20.41 12.49
C PRO A 24 3.83 19.79 11.15
N VAL A 25 3.69 20.58 10.09
CA VAL A 25 4.16 20.19 8.75
C VAL A 25 5.68 20.27 8.69
N CYS A 26 6.33 19.26 8.13
CA CYS A 26 7.80 19.25 7.98
C CYS A 26 8.27 20.40 7.07
N SER A 27 9.31 21.12 7.49
CA SER A 27 10.01 22.11 6.68
C SER A 27 11.25 21.49 6.03
N SER A 28 11.99 22.28 5.23
CA SER A 28 13.23 21.85 4.57
C SER A 28 14.28 21.33 5.55
N GLN A 29 14.29 21.84 6.79
CA GLN A 29 15.25 21.43 7.82
C GLN A 29 15.05 19.99 8.31
N GLN A 30 13.82 19.46 8.24
CA GLN A 30 13.50 18.10 8.68
C GLN A 30 13.58 17.07 7.54
N LEU A 31 13.80 17.49 6.29
CA LEU A 31 13.95 16.59 5.14
C LEU A 31 15.08 15.56 5.32
N PRO A 32 16.27 15.92 5.84
CA PRO A 32 17.32 14.92 6.08
C PRO A 32 16.89 13.82 7.06
N CYS A 33 16.11 14.16 8.09
CA CYS A 33 15.57 13.19 9.04
C CYS A 33 14.64 12.18 8.34
N ILE A 34 13.75 12.67 7.48
CA ILE A 34 12.78 11.85 6.75
C ILE A 34 13.49 10.92 5.76
N VAL A 35 14.47 11.43 5.03
CA VAL A 35 15.26 10.64 4.07
C VAL A 35 16.01 9.53 4.80
N ASN A 36 16.62 9.83 5.94
CA ASN A 36 17.38 8.85 6.72
C ASN A 36 16.51 7.69 7.23
N ILE A 37 15.26 7.95 7.62
CA ILE A 37 14.33 6.92 8.10
C ILE A 37 13.47 6.30 6.99
N SER A 38 13.65 6.71 5.73
CA SER A 38 12.82 6.27 4.62
C SER A 38 12.98 4.78 4.29
N SER A 39 14.16 4.21 4.56
CA SER A 39 14.40 2.77 4.48
C SER A 39 13.51 1.98 5.44
N ASP A 40 13.32 2.51 6.66
CA ASP A 40 12.59 1.84 7.74
C ASP A 40 11.07 1.85 7.51
N LEU A 41 10.58 2.77 6.68
CA LEU A 41 9.16 2.95 6.35
C LEU A 41 8.63 1.97 5.30
N LYS A 42 9.52 1.29 4.56
CA LYS A 42 9.13 0.50 3.37
C LYS A 42 8.67 -0.93 3.66
N TYR A 43 8.93 -1.48 4.84
CA TYR A 43 8.78 -2.92 5.07
C TYR A 43 7.66 -3.24 6.06
N TYR A 44 6.69 -4.01 5.60
CA TYR A 44 5.64 -4.63 6.40
C TYR A 44 6.19 -5.88 7.14
N ARG A 45 5.77 -6.08 8.41
CA ARG A 45 6.09 -7.27 9.20
C ARG A 45 4.84 -8.15 9.37
N PRO A 46 4.83 -9.41 8.91
CA PRO A 46 3.76 -10.36 9.25
C PRO A 46 3.77 -10.68 10.76
N PRO A 47 2.63 -11.11 11.34
CA PRO A 47 2.52 -11.43 12.76
C PRO A 47 3.61 -12.41 13.24
N ILE A 48 4.14 -12.18 14.44
CA ILE A 48 5.18 -13.01 15.04
C ILE A 48 4.63 -14.43 15.23
N GLY A 49 5.28 -15.44 14.63
CA GLY A 49 4.91 -16.85 14.73
C GLY A 49 4.75 -17.58 13.39
N PHE A 50 4.70 -16.87 12.27
CA PHE A 50 4.43 -17.50 10.96
C PHE A 50 5.64 -17.80 10.07
N THR A 51 6.84 -17.29 10.36
CA THR A 51 8.01 -17.51 9.49
C THR A 51 9.34 -17.45 10.23
N SER A 52 10.25 -18.38 9.90
CA SER A 52 11.62 -18.53 10.40
C SER A 52 12.60 -17.52 9.78
N PHE A 53 12.36 -16.22 9.96
CA PHE A 53 13.34 -15.20 9.52
C PHE A 53 14.39 -14.93 10.59
N LEU A 54 15.65 -14.80 10.15
CA LEU A 54 16.84 -14.59 10.97
C LEU A 54 16.67 -13.39 11.92
N ARG A 55 17.00 -13.60 13.20
CA ARG A 55 16.90 -12.62 14.28
C ARG A 55 17.61 -11.28 13.99
N SER A 56 18.60 -11.23 13.11
CA SER A 56 19.35 -10.01 12.79
C SER A 56 18.57 -9.01 11.94
N ASP A 57 17.59 -9.43 11.14
CA ASP A 57 16.76 -8.55 10.31
C ASP A 57 15.56 -7.97 11.07
N SER A 58 15.45 -8.29 12.36
CA SER A 58 14.29 -7.95 13.19
C SER A 58 14.36 -6.59 13.88
N LEU A 59 15.45 -5.83 13.69
CA LEU A 59 15.73 -4.59 14.44
C LEU A 59 15.29 -3.29 13.77
N GLN A 60 15.01 -3.24 12.46
CA GLN A 60 14.59 -1.99 11.78
C GLN A 60 13.73 -2.32 10.56
N PRO A 61 12.40 -2.52 10.73
CA PRO A 61 11.43 -1.51 10.28
C PRO A 61 10.08 -1.55 11.05
N LEU A 62 9.19 -0.60 10.78
CA LEU A 62 7.95 -0.33 11.54
C LEU A 62 7.07 -1.58 11.78
N SER A 63 6.87 -1.91 13.05
CA SER A 63 5.73 -2.71 13.49
C SER A 63 4.45 -1.90 13.30
N CYS A 64 3.82 -1.98 12.13
CA CYS A 64 2.42 -1.62 12.03
C CYS A 64 1.56 -2.81 12.44
N SER A 65 1.56 -3.12 13.73
CA SER A 65 0.77 -4.22 14.33
C SER A 65 -0.74 -4.11 14.08
N HIS A 66 -1.22 -2.91 13.72
CA HIS A 66 -2.62 -2.63 13.42
C HIS A 66 -2.91 -2.42 11.93
N CYS A 67 -1.90 -2.50 11.06
CA CYS A 67 -2.13 -2.54 9.62
C CYS A 67 -2.54 -3.97 9.24
N SER A 68 -3.78 -4.34 9.55
CA SER A 68 -4.34 -5.58 9.02
C SER A 68 -4.58 -5.39 7.53
N PRO A 69 -4.21 -6.37 6.66
CA PRO A 69 -4.62 -6.33 5.27
C PRO A 69 -6.14 -6.22 5.20
N THR A 70 -6.65 -5.41 4.27
CA THR A 70 -8.10 -5.33 4.05
C THR A 70 -8.59 -6.67 3.52
N CYS A 71 -9.69 -7.20 4.05
CA CYS A 71 -10.26 -8.48 3.56
C CYS A 71 -10.74 -8.38 2.12
N ASN A 72 -11.13 -7.16 1.71
CA ASN A 72 -11.47 -6.83 0.34
C ASN A 72 -10.38 -5.92 -0.20
N GLU A 73 -9.61 -6.45 -1.15
CA GLU A 73 -8.59 -5.69 -1.88
C GLU A 73 -8.94 -5.73 -3.37
N VAL A 74 -8.86 -4.57 -4.03
CA VAL A 74 -9.01 -4.46 -5.48
C VAL A 74 -7.68 -3.94 -6.03
N THR A 75 -7.02 -4.76 -6.82
CA THR A 75 -5.76 -4.41 -7.48
C THR A 75 -6.03 -4.18 -8.96
N TYR A 76 -5.46 -3.11 -9.52
CA TYR A 76 -5.55 -2.80 -10.95
C TYR A 76 -4.21 -3.10 -11.61
N GLU A 77 -4.21 -3.96 -12.61
CA GLU A 77 -3.09 -4.12 -13.52
C GLU A 77 -3.19 -3.03 -14.59
N VAL A 78 -2.13 -2.25 -14.78
CA VAL A 78 -2.10 -1.09 -15.68
C VAL A 78 -1.04 -1.30 -16.74
N ASP A 79 -1.47 -1.37 -17.99
CA ASP A 79 -0.60 -1.30 -19.16
C ASP A 79 -0.59 0.15 -19.68
N MET A 80 0.60 0.73 -19.83
CA MET A 80 0.76 2.10 -20.35
C MET A 80 1.40 2.07 -21.73
N ASP A 81 0.79 2.77 -22.67
CA ASP A 81 1.38 3.07 -23.97
C ASP A 81 1.28 4.58 -24.24
N SER A 82 2.25 5.12 -24.96
CA SER A 82 2.33 6.54 -25.26
C SER A 82 2.77 6.72 -26.70
N THR A 83 1.97 7.45 -27.47
CA THR A 83 2.28 7.80 -28.85
C THR A 83 2.24 9.30 -29.01
N MET A 84 3.14 9.84 -29.85
CA MET A 84 3.05 11.23 -30.24
C MET A 84 1.77 11.41 -31.05
N ASP A 85 0.94 12.39 -30.68
CA ASP A 85 -0.27 12.69 -31.43
C ASP A 85 0.11 13.27 -32.80
N LEU A 86 -0.09 12.47 -33.85
CA LEU A 86 0.22 12.81 -35.23
C LEU A 86 -0.92 13.60 -35.91
N HIS A 87 -2.08 13.76 -35.28
CA HIS A 87 -3.25 14.40 -35.90
C HIS A 87 -3.17 15.93 -35.98
N TYR A 88 -2.12 16.55 -35.43
CA TYR A 88 -1.96 18.00 -35.35
C TYR A 88 -0.87 18.55 -36.30
N SER A 89 -1.01 18.29 -37.60
CA SER A 89 -0.11 18.80 -38.65
C SER A 89 -0.28 20.30 -38.98
N ASN A 90 -1.09 21.06 -38.22
CA ASN A 90 -1.43 22.47 -38.51
C ASN A 90 -0.89 23.48 -37.47
N GLY A 91 0.28 23.21 -36.88
CA GLY A 91 1.16 24.24 -36.32
C GLY A 91 0.65 25.04 -35.11
N ARG A 92 -0.33 24.53 -34.36
CA ARG A 92 -0.88 25.21 -33.16
C ARG A 92 -0.90 24.32 -31.91
N GLN A 93 0.14 23.54 -31.67
CA GLN A 93 0.33 22.98 -30.34
C GLN A 93 0.91 24.05 -29.41
N LYS A 94 0.25 24.29 -28.27
CA LYS A 94 0.94 24.83 -27.11
C LYS A 94 1.75 23.67 -26.53
N ALA A 95 3.00 23.91 -26.15
CA ALA A 95 3.94 22.88 -25.66
C ALA A 95 3.50 22.15 -24.36
N PHE A 96 2.26 22.35 -23.90
CA PHE A 96 1.74 21.90 -22.62
C PHE A 96 0.42 21.11 -22.72
N ASP A 97 -0.05 20.84 -23.94
CA ASP A 97 -1.27 20.05 -24.16
C ASP A 97 -0.94 18.55 -24.22
N GLY A 98 -1.73 17.71 -23.54
CA GLY A 98 -1.56 16.26 -23.51
C GLY A 98 -2.91 15.56 -23.35
N PHE A 99 -3.03 14.38 -23.94
CA PHE A 99 -4.25 13.55 -23.89
C PHE A 99 -3.98 12.26 -23.13
N ILE A 100 -4.97 11.80 -22.37
CA ILE A 100 -4.91 10.55 -21.60
C ILE A 100 -6.21 9.81 -21.82
N ASP A 101 -6.10 8.62 -22.41
CA ASP A 101 -7.23 7.70 -22.58
C ASP A 101 -7.11 6.56 -21.57
N ILE A 102 -8.13 6.41 -20.72
CA ILE A 102 -8.19 5.37 -19.68
C ILE A 102 -9.35 4.44 -19.99
N TYR A 103 -9.06 3.17 -20.24
CA TYR A 103 -10.08 2.17 -20.55
C TYR A 103 -9.71 0.77 -20.05
N TYR A 104 -10.72 -0.07 -19.88
CA TYR A 104 -10.51 -1.48 -19.54
C TYR A 104 -10.12 -2.27 -20.79
N ARG A 105 -8.95 -2.90 -20.76
CA ARG A 105 -8.46 -3.74 -21.87
C ARG A 105 -9.37 -4.92 -22.19
N LYS A 106 -10.03 -5.48 -21.17
CA LYS A 106 -10.96 -6.62 -21.29
C LYS A 106 -12.22 -6.35 -20.47
N PRO A 107 -13.39 -6.83 -20.92
CA PRO A 107 -14.59 -6.78 -20.11
C PRO A 107 -14.46 -7.79 -18.95
N GLY A 108 -14.57 -7.30 -17.71
CA GLY A 108 -14.60 -8.12 -16.49
C GLY A 108 -13.43 -7.88 -15.54
N ALA A 109 -13.46 -8.57 -14.40
CA ALA A 109 -12.44 -8.52 -13.36
C ALA A 109 -12.10 -9.95 -12.90
N VAL A 110 -10.86 -10.16 -12.49
CA VAL A 110 -10.46 -11.43 -11.86
C VAL A 110 -10.75 -11.34 -10.37
N GLN A 111 -11.57 -12.27 -9.86
CA GLN A 111 -11.90 -12.35 -8.44
C GLN A 111 -11.17 -13.53 -7.79
N TYR A 112 -10.44 -13.25 -6.72
CA TYR A 112 -9.82 -14.27 -5.88
C TYR A 112 -10.57 -14.37 -4.56
N THR A 113 -11.23 -15.50 -4.31
CA THR A 113 -11.85 -15.81 -3.02
C THR A 113 -10.98 -16.83 -2.26
N ARG A 114 -10.84 -16.63 -0.95
CA ARG A 114 -10.19 -17.59 -0.06
C ARG A 114 -11.24 -18.23 0.83
N ASP A 115 -11.61 -19.46 0.52
CA ASP A 115 -12.53 -20.24 1.34
C ASP A 115 -11.76 -21.05 2.39
N VAL A 116 -12.30 -21.14 3.60
CA VAL A 116 -11.71 -21.94 4.67
C VAL A 116 -12.07 -23.41 4.44
N THR A 117 -11.06 -24.28 4.35
CA THR A 117 -11.22 -25.72 4.06
C THR A 117 -12.09 -26.45 5.09
N TYR A 118 -12.11 -25.97 6.34
CA TYR A 118 -12.90 -26.53 7.43
C TYR A 118 -13.87 -25.50 7.98
N ASP A 119 -15.14 -25.71 7.69
CA ASP A 119 -16.23 -25.04 8.38
C ASP A 119 -16.38 -25.64 9.79
N PHE A 120 -16.76 -24.83 10.77
CA PHE A 120 -16.96 -25.23 12.17
C PHE A 120 -17.86 -26.47 12.28
N PHE A 121 -18.91 -26.54 11.46
CA PHE A 121 -19.81 -27.68 11.39
C PHE A 121 -19.15 -28.98 10.89
N LYS A 122 -18.17 -28.88 9.96
CA LYS A 122 -17.40 -30.05 9.49
C LYS A 122 -16.43 -30.55 10.57
N ILE A 123 -15.91 -29.66 11.40
CA ILE A 123 -15.05 -30.02 12.54
C ILE A 123 -15.90 -30.75 13.60
N LEU A 124 -17.05 -30.19 13.98
CA LEU A 124 -17.95 -30.81 14.95
C LEU A 124 -18.47 -32.17 14.49
N GLY A 125 -18.87 -32.29 13.22
CA GLY A 125 -19.34 -33.56 12.66
C GLY A 125 -18.27 -34.66 12.72
N ARG A 126 -16.98 -34.34 12.54
CA ARG A 126 -15.89 -35.33 12.66
C ARG A 126 -15.57 -35.70 14.11
N LEU A 127 -15.70 -34.76 15.05
CA LEU A 127 -15.55 -35.04 16.48
C LEU A 127 -16.67 -35.94 17.02
N HIS A 128 -17.89 -35.78 16.53
CA HIS A 128 -19.05 -36.59 16.98
C HIS A 128 -19.09 -38.01 16.41
N ILE A 129 -18.32 -38.31 15.36
CA ILE A 129 -18.24 -39.65 14.75
C ILE A 129 -17.14 -40.51 15.39
N VAL A 130 -16.29 -39.93 16.24
CA VAL A 130 -15.14 -40.61 16.89
C VAL A 130 -15.36 -40.83 18.40
N GLY A 131 -16.52 -40.47 18.94
CA GLY A 131 -16.94 -40.76 20.33
C GLY A 131 -18.12 -41.72 20.37
#